data_AF-X0PI85-F1
#
_entry.id   AF-X0PI85-F1
#
_cell.length_a   1.000
_cell.length_b   1.000
_cell.length_c   1.000
_cell.angle_alpha   90.00
_cell.angle_beta   90.00
_cell.angle_gamma   90.00
#
_symmetry.space_group_name_H-M   'P 1'
#
loop_
_entity.id
_entity.type
_entity.pdbx_description
1 polymer ?
#
loop_
_entity_poly.entity_id
_entity_poly.type
_entity_poly.pdbx_seq_one_letter_code
_entity_poly.pdbx_strand_id
1 'polypeptide(L)'
;MVAKDGIFVSHNLSIPIYSNPETTVLSGKNLDTAYDAWKIYRTAYTTTNDSQIPVSFDLGGGQWVKQTDLRPQTVSIENNANRFLEFNSNYTNIPVYSDPYRANQIATLATDINKWQITRYALVNQSDALYALDLGNAQWVYIQDGYAIPNTRTFSADTNLFNITHTATAVGKLAETMDYRIFDSQVVAETLFVKLGTDNQWVKFDDSGSPY
;
A
#
# COMPACT_ATOMS: atom_id res chain seq x y z
N MET A 1 -13.85 -10.70 -12.86
CA MET A 1 -14.83 -9.84 -12.17
C MET A 1 -15.41 -8.90 -13.21
N VAL A 2 -16.62 -9.20 -13.67
CA VAL A 2 -17.36 -8.36 -14.63
C VAL A 2 -17.78 -7.09 -13.90
N ALA A 3 -17.77 -5.94 -14.56
CA ALA A 3 -18.40 -4.72 -14.07
C ALA A 3 -19.88 -5.04 -13.77
N LYS A 4 -20.17 -5.42 -12.53
CA LYS A 4 -21.53 -5.58 -12.03
C LYS A 4 -22.13 -4.18 -12.15
N ASP A 5 -23.23 -4.07 -12.89
CA ASP A 5 -24.08 -2.86 -13.00
C ASP A 5 -23.73 -1.83 -14.10
N GLY A 6 -22.82 -2.14 -15.03
CA GLY A 6 -22.55 -1.22 -16.15
C GLY A 6 -21.88 0.09 -15.73
N ILE A 7 -21.17 0.06 -14.60
CA ILE A 7 -20.37 1.17 -14.08
C ILE A 7 -18.89 0.75 -14.09
N PHE A 8 -18.04 1.64 -14.58
CA PHE A 8 -16.60 1.58 -14.46
C PHE A 8 -16.18 2.46 -13.28
N VAL A 9 -15.60 1.86 -12.25
CA VAL A 9 -15.14 2.61 -11.07
C VAL A 9 -13.64 2.87 -11.23
N SER A 10 -13.32 4.13 -11.48
CA SER A 10 -11.97 4.68 -11.62
C SER A 10 -11.30 5.01 -10.29
N HIS A 11 -12.07 5.18 -9.20
CA HIS A 11 -11.59 5.62 -7.89
C HIS A 11 -10.83 6.95 -7.94
N ASN A 12 -11.35 7.93 -8.70
CA ASN A 12 -10.74 9.26 -8.86
C ASN A 12 -9.32 9.21 -9.45
N LEU A 13 -8.95 8.13 -10.13
CA LEU A 13 -7.65 8.00 -10.78
C LEU A 13 -7.66 8.60 -12.18
N SER A 14 -6.53 9.21 -12.53
CA SER A 14 -6.25 9.67 -13.88
C SER A 14 -5.96 8.46 -14.80
N ILE A 15 -7.00 7.89 -15.40
CA ILE A 15 -6.91 6.72 -16.29
C ILE A 15 -6.85 7.18 -17.75
N PRO A 16 -5.89 6.71 -18.56
CA PRO A 16 -5.80 7.09 -19.98
C PRO A 16 -7.04 6.69 -20.77
N ILE A 17 -7.51 7.62 -21.62
CA ILE A 17 -8.62 7.38 -22.56
C ILE A 17 -8.04 7.05 -23.93
N TYR A 18 -8.60 6.02 -24.56
CA TYR A 18 -8.26 5.55 -25.90
C TYR A 18 -9.40 5.86 -26.88
N SER A 19 -9.05 6.09 -28.16
CA SER A 19 -10.03 6.39 -29.21
C SER A 19 -10.57 5.13 -29.91
N ASN A 20 -10.10 3.95 -29.52
CA ASN A 20 -10.49 2.67 -30.13
C ASN A 20 -10.64 1.54 -29.08
N PRO A 21 -11.50 0.54 -29.35
CA PRO A 21 -11.80 -0.53 -28.40
C PRO A 21 -10.61 -1.45 -28.09
N GLU A 22 -9.64 -1.58 -28.99
CA GLU A 22 -8.42 -2.35 -28.74
C GLU A 22 -7.47 -1.63 -27.78
N THR A 23 -7.74 -0.37 -27.42
CA THR A 23 -6.93 0.47 -26.53
C THR A 23 -5.46 0.60 -26.96
N THR A 24 -5.26 0.71 -28.28
CA THR A 24 -3.94 0.88 -28.91
C THR A 24 -3.66 2.32 -29.33
N VAL A 25 -4.67 3.19 -29.39
CA VAL A 25 -4.54 4.60 -29.78
C VAL A 25 -4.98 5.49 -28.63
N LEU A 26 -4.02 6.15 -27.98
CA LEU A 26 -4.30 7.14 -26.93
C LEU A 26 -5.03 8.36 -27.53
N SER A 27 -6.04 8.85 -26.83
CA SER A 27 -6.74 10.08 -27.19
C SER A 27 -6.01 11.37 -26.76
N GLY A 28 -4.97 11.23 -25.94
CA GLY A 28 -4.29 12.36 -25.29
C GLY A 28 -5.04 12.93 -24.08
N LYS A 29 -6.15 12.31 -23.67
CA LYS A 29 -6.93 12.66 -22.48
C LYS A 29 -6.90 11.55 -21.44
N ASN A 30 -7.14 11.93 -20.19
CA ASN A 30 -7.36 11.00 -19.08
C ASN A 30 -8.75 11.23 -18.48
N LEU A 31 -9.26 10.25 -17.75
CA LEU A 31 -10.44 10.44 -16.91
C LEU A 31 -10.20 11.56 -15.90
N ASP A 32 -11.26 12.31 -15.64
CA ASP A 32 -11.25 13.38 -14.65
C ASP A 32 -11.23 12.78 -13.25
N THR A 33 -10.23 13.16 -12.45
CA THR A 33 -10.07 12.70 -11.08
C THR A 33 -11.16 13.24 -10.13
N ALA A 34 -12.02 14.16 -10.56
CA ALA A 34 -13.16 14.63 -9.78
C ALA A 34 -14.28 13.58 -9.64
N TYR A 35 -14.32 12.56 -10.52
CA TYR A 35 -15.36 11.53 -10.53
C TYR A 35 -14.77 10.15 -10.27
N ASP A 36 -15.44 9.36 -9.43
CA ASP A 36 -15.02 8.00 -9.09
C ASP A 36 -15.63 6.96 -10.04
N ALA A 37 -16.86 7.18 -10.48
CA ALA A 37 -17.67 6.24 -11.24
C ALA A 37 -18.11 6.79 -12.59
N TRP A 38 -18.03 5.93 -13.61
CA TRP A 38 -18.31 6.26 -14.99
C TRP A 38 -19.30 5.26 -15.57
N LYS A 39 -20.32 5.75 -16.26
CA LYS A 39 -21.27 4.87 -16.93
C LYS A 39 -20.61 4.18 -18.12
N ILE A 40 -20.74 2.86 -18.20
CA ILE A 40 -20.33 2.07 -19.35
C ILE A 40 -21.47 2.07 -20.37
N TYR A 41 -21.17 2.52 -21.59
CA TYR A 41 -22.11 2.54 -22.72
C TYR A 41 -21.92 1.33 -23.64
N ARG A 42 -20.67 0.91 -23.85
CA ARG A 42 -20.33 -0.29 -24.64
C ARG A 42 -19.19 -1.04 -23.98
N THR A 43 -19.14 -2.34 -24.21
CA THR A 43 -18.05 -3.21 -23.77
C THR A 43 -17.46 -3.90 -24.99
N ALA A 44 -16.13 -3.87 -25.14
CA ALA A 44 -15.45 -4.68 -26.12
C ALA A 44 -15.05 -6.00 -25.47
N TYR A 45 -15.18 -7.09 -26.22
CA TYR A 45 -14.87 -8.44 -25.76
C TYR A 45 -13.81 -9.07 -26.65
N THR A 46 -12.95 -9.89 -26.05
CA THR A 46 -12.15 -10.88 -26.77
C THR A 46 -12.74 -12.27 -26.52
N THR A 47 -12.52 -13.19 -27.47
CA THR A 47 -12.95 -14.58 -27.32
C THR A 47 -11.74 -15.44 -26.99
N THR A 48 -11.80 -16.16 -25.88
CA THR A 48 -10.78 -17.13 -25.50
C THR A 48 -11.49 -18.37 -24.96
N ASN A 49 -11.23 -19.55 -25.53
CA ASN A 49 -11.88 -20.81 -25.16
C ASN A 49 -13.41 -20.70 -25.07
N ASP A 50 -14.04 -20.21 -26.13
CA ASP A 50 -15.50 -19.97 -26.24
C ASP A 50 -16.11 -19.05 -25.18
N SER A 51 -15.28 -18.38 -24.38
CA SER A 51 -15.70 -17.40 -23.38
C SER A 51 -15.44 -15.98 -23.89
N GLN A 52 -16.45 -15.13 -23.79
CA GLN A 52 -16.31 -13.69 -24.03
C GLN A 52 -15.74 -13.01 -22.78
N ILE A 53 -14.53 -12.48 -22.90
CA ILE A 53 -13.84 -11.77 -21.83
C ILE A 53 -13.86 -10.28 -22.15
N PRO A 54 -14.41 -9.40 -21.30
CA PRO A 54 -14.35 -7.97 -21.52
C PRO A 54 -12.89 -7.49 -21.49
N VAL A 55 -12.50 -6.69 -22.47
CA VAL A 55 -11.12 -6.16 -22.59
C VAL A 55 -11.05 -4.64 -22.47
N SER A 56 -12.14 -3.95 -22.78
CA SER A 56 -12.24 -2.50 -22.62
C SER A 56 -13.70 -2.05 -22.51
N PHE A 57 -13.89 -0.82 -22.03
CA PHE A 57 -15.20 -0.22 -21.79
C PHE A 57 -15.25 1.17 -22.43
N ASP A 58 -16.30 1.45 -23.20
CA ASP A 58 -16.60 2.79 -23.73
C ASP A 58 -17.44 3.55 -22.71
N LEU A 59 -16.91 4.68 -22.26
CA LEU A 59 -17.55 5.56 -21.29
C LEU A 59 -18.38 6.68 -21.96
N GLY A 60 -18.52 6.61 -23.28
CA GLY A 60 -19.35 7.50 -24.10
C GLY A 60 -18.53 8.29 -25.12
N GLY A 61 -19.08 8.48 -26.32
CA GLY A 61 -18.43 9.24 -27.38
C GLY A 61 -17.20 8.55 -28.00
N GLY A 62 -17.06 7.24 -27.84
CA GLY A 62 -15.88 6.50 -28.32
C GLY A 62 -14.65 6.68 -27.43
N GLN A 63 -14.86 6.92 -26.14
CA GLN A 63 -13.82 7.08 -25.13
C GLN A 63 -13.65 5.76 -24.39
N TRP A 64 -12.62 5.01 -24.75
CA TRP A 64 -12.38 3.66 -24.25
C TRP A 64 -11.36 3.66 -23.10
N VAL A 65 -11.58 2.81 -22.11
CA VAL A 65 -10.62 2.50 -21.03
C VAL A 65 -10.39 1.00 -20.97
N LYS A 66 -9.21 0.54 -20.51
CA LYS A 66 -8.92 -0.89 -20.46
C LYS A 66 -9.70 -1.56 -19.33
N GLN A 67 -10.09 -2.81 -19.54
CA GLN A 67 -10.67 -3.61 -18.45
C GLN A 67 -9.65 -3.82 -17.32
N THR A 68 -8.35 -3.90 -17.63
CA THR A 68 -7.28 -4.00 -16.63
C THR A 68 -7.14 -2.74 -15.77
N ASP A 69 -7.71 -1.61 -16.21
CA ASP A 69 -7.76 -0.39 -15.41
C ASP A 69 -8.89 -0.43 -14.38
N LEU A 70 -9.82 -1.40 -14.49
CA LEU A 70 -10.84 -1.66 -13.48
C LEU A 70 -10.17 -2.20 -12.21
N ARG A 71 -10.12 -1.39 -11.15
CA ARG A 71 -9.51 -1.78 -9.88
C ARG A 71 -10.54 -2.48 -8.97
N PRO A 72 -10.31 -3.75 -8.57
CA PRO A 72 -11.27 -4.53 -7.78
C PRO A 72 -11.51 -4.04 -6.35
N GLN A 73 -10.59 -3.25 -5.82
CA GLN A 73 -10.68 -2.69 -4.49
C GLN A 73 -10.68 -1.18 -4.63
N THR A 74 -11.70 -0.55 -4.09
CA THR A 74 -11.66 0.87 -3.75
C THR A 74 -10.55 1.04 -2.70
N VAL A 75 -9.61 1.97 -2.88
CA VAL A 75 -8.69 2.36 -1.80
C VAL A 75 -8.88 3.83 -1.46
N SER A 76 -8.95 4.17 -0.18
CA SER A 76 -8.88 5.56 0.27
C SER A 76 -7.41 5.93 0.41
N ILE A 77 -7.04 7.11 -0.08
CA ILE A 77 -5.71 7.67 0.13
C ILE A 77 -5.80 8.71 1.23
N GLU A 78 -4.97 8.55 2.26
CA GLU A 78 -4.90 9.43 3.41
C GLU A 78 -3.48 9.97 3.59
N ASN A 79 -3.37 11.20 4.09
CA ASN A 79 -2.07 11.77 4.46
C ASN A 79 -1.54 11.07 5.71
N ASN A 80 -0.23 10.87 5.78
CA ASN A 80 0.41 10.35 6.99
C ASN A 80 0.50 11.43 8.08
N ALA A 81 -0.63 11.77 8.71
CA ALA A 81 -0.72 12.75 9.79
C ALA A 81 -0.19 12.19 11.13
N ASN A 82 1.07 11.74 11.13
CA ASN A 82 1.72 11.04 12.24
C ASN A 82 1.09 9.66 12.58
N ARG A 83 0.53 8.94 11.61
CA ARG A 83 0.07 7.56 11.83
C ARG A 83 1.26 6.59 11.85
N PHE A 84 2.13 6.72 10.85
CA PHE A 84 3.33 5.90 10.70
C PHE A 84 4.59 6.75 10.88
N LEU A 85 5.59 6.13 11.51
CA LEU A 85 6.93 6.67 11.64
C LEU A 85 7.68 6.53 10.31
N GLU A 86 7.75 5.29 9.80
CA GLU A 86 8.55 4.93 8.63
C GLU A 86 8.11 3.60 8.03
N PHE A 87 8.55 3.34 6.80
CA PHE A 87 8.53 2.02 6.18
C PHE A 87 9.93 1.41 6.26
N ASN A 88 10.03 0.22 6.86
CA ASN A 88 11.27 -0.54 6.93
C ASN A 88 11.32 -1.56 5.79
N SER A 89 12.19 -1.35 4.80
CA SER A 89 12.38 -2.26 3.66
C SER A 89 13.28 -3.45 3.97
N ASN A 90 13.88 -3.51 5.17
CA ASN A 90 14.82 -4.55 5.57
C ASN A 90 15.97 -4.75 4.56
N TYR A 91 16.45 -3.66 3.94
CA TYR A 91 17.49 -3.69 2.89
C TYR A 91 17.13 -4.57 1.69
N THR A 92 15.84 -4.86 1.47
CA THR A 92 15.37 -5.67 0.34
C THR A 92 15.02 -4.79 -0.85
N ASN A 93 15.14 -5.38 -2.04
CA ASN A 93 14.88 -4.73 -3.32
C ASN A 93 13.37 -4.70 -3.60
N ILE A 94 12.66 -3.72 -3.04
CA ILE A 94 11.19 -3.63 -3.10
C ILE A 94 10.73 -2.84 -4.33
N PRO A 95 9.83 -3.38 -5.17
CA PRO A 95 9.25 -2.67 -6.31
C PRO A 95 8.50 -1.39 -5.90
N VAL A 96 8.73 -0.31 -6.65
CA VAL A 96 8.03 0.97 -6.47
C VAL A 96 7.09 1.19 -7.66
N TYR A 97 5.85 1.58 -7.39
CA TYR A 97 4.79 1.77 -8.37
C TYR A 97 4.33 3.22 -8.44
N SER A 98 3.79 3.62 -9.60
CA SER A 98 3.22 4.97 -9.80
C SER A 98 1.91 5.24 -9.05
N ASP A 99 1.29 4.19 -8.51
CA ASP A 99 -0.05 4.22 -7.93
C ASP A 99 -0.20 3.09 -6.89
N PRO A 100 -1.12 3.22 -5.93
CA PRO A 100 -1.29 2.22 -4.88
C PRO A 100 -1.76 0.86 -5.42
N TYR A 101 -2.30 0.80 -6.64
CA TYR A 101 -2.83 -0.41 -7.25
C TYR A 101 -1.80 -1.28 -7.97
N ARG A 102 -0.52 -0.88 -7.92
CA ARG A 102 0.59 -1.60 -8.52
C ARG A 102 0.45 -1.74 -10.04
N ALA A 103 -0.13 -0.73 -10.70
CA ALA A 103 -0.37 -0.80 -12.15
C ALA A 103 0.93 -0.85 -12.96
N ASN A 104 1.87 -0.01 -12.56
CA ASN A 104 3.09 0.24 -13.32
C ASN A 104 4.25 0.42 -12.35
N GLN A 105 5.21 -0.50 -12.40
CA GLN A 105 6.44 -0.38 -11.64
C GLN A 105 7.31 0.71 -12.30
N ILE A 106 7.74 1.69 -11.51
CA ILE A 106 8.54 2.84 -11.97
C ILE A 106 9.98 2.80 -11.45
N ALA A 107 10.24 2.05 -10.38
CA ALA A 107 11.57 1.92 -9.79
C ALA A 107 11.66 0.69 -8.88
N THR A 108 12.77 0.59 -8.15
CA THR A 108 12.95 -0.33 -7.03
C THR A 108 13.73 0.39 -5.93
N LEU A 109 13.43 0.10 -4.66
CA LEU A 109 14.13 0.71 -3.54
C LEU A 109 15.60 0.29 -3.49
N ALA A 110 16.46 1.22 -3.06
CA ALA A 110 17.87 0.95 -2.87
C ALA A 110 18.08 0.01 -1.66
N THR A 111 19.03 -0.91 -1.76
CA THR A 111 19.30 -1.93 -0.72
C THR A 111 20.34 -1.51 0.30
N ASP A 112 20.89 -0.30 0.19
CA ASP A 112 21.76 0.35 1.18
C ASP A 112 20.96 1.27 2.14
N ILE A 113 19.67 1.47 1.88
CA ILE A 113 18.74 2.23 2.70
C ILE A 113 17.60 1.31 3.13
N ASN A 114 17.31 1.24 4.44
CA ASN A 114 16.20 0.44 4.95
C ASN A 114 15.03 1.25 5.51
N LYS A 115 15.21 2.54 5.83
CA LYS A 115 14.18 3.38 6.44
C LYS A 115 13.70 4.43 5.46
N TRP A 116 12.40 4.42 5.18
CA TRP A 116 11.78 5.29 4.20
C TRP A 116 10.66 6.09 4.86
N GLN A 117 10.67 7.40 4.63
CA GLN A 117 9.59 8.26 5.11
C GLN A 117 8.29 7.90 4.39
N ILE A 118 7.20 7.77 5.15
CA ILE A 118 5.85 7.59 4.61
C ILE A 118 5.18 8.96 4.56
N THR A 119 4.70 9.36 3.38
CA THR A 119 4.00 10.65 3.18
C THR A 119 2.49 10.48 3.13
N ARG A 120 2.01 9.38 2.55
CA ARG A 120 0.59 8.99 2.46
C ARG A 120 0.47 7.48 2.57
N TYR A 121 -0.74 7.00 2.79
CA TYR A 121 -1.04 5.58 2.78
C TYR A 121 -2.39 5.32 2.11
N ALA A 122 -2.55 4.11 1.59
CA ALA A 122 -3.78 3.63 1.00
C ALA A 122 -4.41 2.58 1.90
N LEU A 123 -5.70 2.72 2.22
CA LEU A 123 -6.47 1.70 2.93
C LEU A 123 -7.45 1.03 1.96
N VAL A 124 -7.71 -0.27 2.14
CA VAL A 124 -8.82 -0.93 1.46
C VAL A 124 -10.12 -0.36 2.02
N ASN A 125 -10.91 0.29 1.16
CA ASN A 125 -12.21 0.82 1.56
C ASN A 125 -13.09 -0.34 2.09
N GLN A 126 -13.83 -0.05 3.16
CA GLN A 126 -14.69 -0.97 3.93
C GLN A 126 -14.01 -1.81 5.01
N SER A 127 -12.67 -1.93 5.05
CA SER A 127 -11.98 -2.69 6.11
C SER A 127 -10.94 -1.90 6.89
N ASP A 128 -10.63 -0.66 6.49
CA ASP A 128 -9.52 0.15 7.01
C ASP A 128 -8.17 -0.58 7.00
N ALA A 129 -8.07 -1.67 6.22
CA ALA A 129 -6.87 -2.49 6.14
C ALA A 129 -5.83 -1.74 5.31
N LEU A 130 -4.62 -1.60 5.86
CA LEU A 130 -3.51 -0.97 5.18
C LEU A 130 -3.16 -1.76 3.91
N TYR A 131 -3.08 -1.07 2.78
CA TYR A 131 -2.84 -1.67 1.47
C TYR A 131 -1.47 -1.31 0.91
N ALA A 132 -1.19 -0.02 0.78
CA ALA A 132 0.06 0.48 0.20
C ALA A 132 0.51 1.77 0.89
N LEU A 133 1.77 2.11 0.72
CA LEU A 133 2.39 3.29 1.32
C LEU A 133 3.01 4.15 0.23
N ASP A 134 2.80 5.45 0.28
CA ASP A 134 3.47 6.42 -0.59
C ASP A 134 4.71 6.97 0.13
N LEU A 135 5.87 6.72 -0.44
CA LEU A 135 7.15 7.20 0.06
C LEU A 135 7.48 8.63 -0.41
N GLY A 136 6.56 9.26 -1.12
CA GLY A 136 6.65 10.61 -1.65
C GLY A 136 6.65 10.63 -3.18
N ASN A 137 6.18 11.72 -3.77
CA ASN A 137 6.10 11.89 -5.23
C ASN A 137 5.35 10.75 -5.96
N ALA A 138 4.30 10.20 -5.33
CA ALA A 138 3.52 9.07 -5.85
C ALA A 138 4.38 7.81 -6.10
N GLN A 139 5.28 7.52 -5.17
CA GLN A 139 6.11 6.32 -5.18
C GLN A 139 5.54 5.32 -4.18
N TRP A 140 4.74 4.39 -4.70
CA TRP A 140 3.97 3.48 -3.88
C TRP A 140 4.68 2.14 -3.70
N VAL A 141 4.73 1.66 -2.46
CA VAL A 141 5.19 0.31 -2.11
C VAL A 141 4.06 -0.48 -1.46
N TYR A 142 4.09 -1.80 -1.62
CA TYR A 142 3.06 -2.66 -1.05
C TYR A 142 3.40 -3.01 0.40
N ILE A 143 2.38 -3.04 1.26
CA ILE A 143 2.61 -3.26 2.69
C ILE A 143 3.19 -4.64 3.00
N GLN A 144 2.93 -5.65 2.15
CA GLN A 144 3.41 -7.02 2.36
C GLN A 144 4.89 -7.20 2.01
N ASP A 145 5.51 -6.22 1.33
CA ASP A 145 6.89 -6.31 0.89
C ASP A 145 7.88 -5.81 1.97
N GLY A 146 7.38 -5.28 3.09
CA GLY A 146 8.19 -4.78 4.20
C GLY A 146 7.35 -4.51 5.46
N TYR A 147 7.78 -3.56 6.29
CA TYR A 147 7.09 -3.24 7.55
C TYR A 147 6.70 -1.77 7.62
N ALA A 148 5.40 -1.48 7.78
CA ALA A 148 4.98 -0.16 8.25
C ALA A 148 5.15 -0.07 9.76
N ILE A 149 5.95 0.88 10.20
CA ILE A 149 6.20 1.13 11.62
C ILE A 149 5.23 2.23 12.08
N PRO A 150 4.25 1.94 12.95
CA PRO A 150 3.36 2.97 13.47
C PRO A 150 4.13 3.92 14.40
N ASN A 151 3.65 5.15 14.60
CA ASN A 151 4.25 6.06 15.57
C ASN A 151 4.03 5.63 17.03
N THR A 152 2.93 4.91 17.28
CA THR A 152 2.59 4.37 18.59
C THR A 152 2.07 2.94 18.46
N ARG A 153 2.33 2.11 19.47
CA ARG A 153 1.76 0.75 19.55
C ARG A 153 1.56 0.34 21.00
N THR A 154 0.48 -0.38 21.27
CA THR A 154 0.25 -1.01 22.57
C THR A 154 1.19 -2.19 22.74
N PHE A 155 1.89 -2.25 23.87
CA PHE A 155 2.63 -3.43 24.30
C PHE A 155 2.13 -3.87 25.66
N SER A 156 2.18 -5.18 25.93
CA SER A 156 1.76 -5.73 27.22
C SER A 156 2.82 -5.53 28.29
N ALA A 157 2.39 -5.50 29.55
CA ALA A 157 3.29 -5.72 30.68
C ALA A 157 4.05 -7.05 30.50
N ASP A 158 5.22 -7.13 31.11
CA ASP A 158 6.14 -8.27 31.03
C ASP A 158 6.76 -8.56 29.65
N THR A 159 6.44 -7.80 28.60
CA THR A 159 7.16 -7.87 27.32
C THR A 159 8.65 -7.60 27.54
N ASN A 160 9.51 -8.48 27.01
CA ASN A 160 10.95 -8.38 27.18
C ASN A 160 11.52 -7.14 26.49
N LEU A 161 12.40 -6.43 27.21
CA LEU A 161 13.22 -5.35 26.68
C LEU A 161 14.60 -5.89 26.32
N PHE A 162 15.17 -5.37 25.24
CA PHE A 162 16.47 -5.77 24.70
C PHE A 162 17.38 -4.54 24.51
N ASN A 163 18.69 -4.80 24.56
CA ASN A 163 19.68 -3.90 23.95
C ASN A 163 19.89 -4.33 22.50
N ILE A 164 19.82 -3.40 21.55
CA ILE A 164 19.88 -3.75 20.12
C ILE A 164 21.20 -4.37 19.67
N THR A 165 22.30 -4.10 20.38
CA THR A 165 23.60 -4.73 20.09
C THR A 165 23.74 -6.11 20.74
N HIS A 166 22.81 -6.50 21.62
CA HIS A 166 22.80 -7.75 22.37
C HIS A 166 21.39 -8.33 22.48
N THR A 167 20.75 -8.65 21.35
CA THR A 167 19.35 -9.12 21.30
C THR A 167 19.14 -10.55 21.83
N ALA A 168 20.20 -11.30 22.10
CA ALA A 168 20.12 -12.67 22.59
C ALA A 168 19.64 -12.79 24.05
N THR A 169 19.70 -11.71 24.84
CA THR A 169 19.31 -11.74 26.26
C THR A 169 18.50 -10.49 26.59
N ALA A 170 17.34 -10.68 27.21
CA ALA A 170 16.53 -9.57 27.69
C ALA A 170 17.27 -8.80 28.80
N VAL A 171 17.23 -7.48 28.75
CA VAL A 171 17.84 -6.57 29.74
C VAL A 171 16.82 -6.02 30.74
N GLY A 172 15.54 -6.33 30.53
CA GLY A 172 14.44 -5.91 31.39
C GLY A 172 13.10 -6.34 30.82
N LYS A 173 12.02 -5.77 31.37
CA LYS A 173 10.65 -5.97 30.92
C LYS A 173 9.85 -4.68 31.02
N LEU A 174 8.80 -4.55 30.22
CA LEU A 174 7.79 -3.51 30.41
C LEU A 174 7.01 -3.75 31.70
N ALA A 175 6.77 -2.69 32.46
CA ALA A 175 6.06 -2.79 33.75
C ALA A 175 4.53 -2.80 33.57
N GLU A 176 4.02 -2.19 32.52
CA GLU A 176 2.60 -1.92 32.32
C GLU A 176 2.18 -2.19 30.87
N THR A 177 0.90 -2.53 30.68
CA THR A 177 0.28 -2.60 29.36
C THR A 177 -0.20 -1.21 28.97
N MET A 178 0.43 -0.59 27.97
CA MET A 178 0.06 0.76 27.51
C MET A 178 0.54 1.03 26.08
N ASP A 179 0.11 2.16 25.52
CA ASP A 179 0.62 2.67 24.27
C ASP A 179 2.01 3.30 24.46
N TYR A 180 2.98 2.79 23.72
CA TYR A 180 4.32 3.34 23.66
C TYR A 180 4.54 4.07 22.35
N ARG A 181 5.19 5.23 22.42
CA ARG A 181 5.76 5.89 21.23
C ARG A 181 6.94 5.08 20.73
N ILE A 182 6.97 4.85 19.42
CA ILE A 182 8.10 4.24 18.73
C ILE A 182 9.01 5.35 18.23
N PHE A 183 10.30 5.22 18.51
CA PHE A 183 11.33 6.19 18.15
C PHE A 183 12.21 5.71 17.01
N ASP A 184 12.31 4.40 16.82
CA ASP A 184 13.16 3.80 15.79
C ASP A 184 12.77 2.34 15.50
N SER A 185 13.23 1.79 14.38
CA SER A 185 13.10 0.38 14.03
C SER A 185 14.40 -0.23 13.50
N GLN A 186 14.60 -1.53 13.71
CA GLN A 186 15.76 -2.26 13.19
C GLN A 186 15.46 -3.75 13.08
N VAL A 187 15.85 -4.36 11.95
CA VAL A 187 15.83 -5.81 11.79
C VAL A 187 17.18 -6.38 12.21
N VAL A 188 17.17 -7.35 13.12
CA VAL A 188 18.36 -8.06 13.60
C VAL A 188 18.07 -9.55 13.52
N ALA A 189 18.87 -10.29 12.73
CA ALA A 189 18.68 -11.72 12.51
C ALA A 189 17.22 -12.06 12.15
N GLU A 190 16.68 -11.40 11.12
CA GLU A 190 15.32 -11.58 10.59
C GLU A 190 14.18 -11.18 11.54
N THR A 191 14.49 -10.71 12.75
CA THR A 191 13.48 -10.22 13.69
C THR A 191 13.43 -8.71 13.67
N LEU A 192 12.24 -8.13 13.47
CA LEU A 192 12.02 -6.70 13.59
C LEU A 192 11.93 -6.29 15.07
N PHE A 193 12.74 -5.31 15.45
CA PHE A 193 12.69 -4.63 16.75
C PHE A 193 12.28 -3.18 16.58
N VAL A 194 11.59 -2.64 17.59
CA VAL A 194 11.27 -1.21 17.68
C VAL A 194 11.76 -0.61 19.00
N LYS A 195 12.22 0.63 18.94
CA LYS A 195 12.78 1.36 20.08
C LYS A 195 11.70 2.17 20.78
N LEU A 196 11.55 1.97 22.09
CA LEU A 196 10.55 2.65 22.93
C LEU A 196 11.14 3.81 23.76
N GLY A 197 12.47 3.98 23.76
CA GLY A 197 13.15 5.03 24.50
C GLY A 197 14.67 5.02 24.32
N THR A 198 15.39 4.47 25.30
CA THR A 198 16.85 4.35 25.32
C THR A 198 17.37 3.11 24.56
N ASP A 199 18.68 2.94 24.47
CA ASP A 199 19.32 1.81 23.77
C ASP A 199 19.07 0.44 24.44
N ASN A 200 18.57 0.42 25.67
CA ASN A 200 18.16 -0.78 26.41
C ASN A 200 16.64 -1.02 26.36
N GLN A 201 15.91 -0.28 25.53
CA GLN A 201 14.44 -0.32 25.46
C GLN A 201 13.97 -0.66 24.05
N TRP A 202 14.49 -1.75 23.50
CA TRP A 202 13.99 -2.34 22.26
C TRP A 202 13.07 -3.51 22.56
N VAL A 203 11.99 -3.66 21.79
CA VAL A 203 11.06 -4.79 21.87
C VAL A 203 10.93 -5.43 20.50
N LYS A 204 10.69 -6.74 20.45
CA LYS A 204 10.31 -7.39 19.18
C LYS A 204 8.95 -6.85 18.77
N PHE A 205 8.81 -6.51 17.49
CA PHE A 205 7.59 -5.87 17.00
C PHE A 205 6.36 -6.78 17.08
N ASP A 206 6.57 -8.09 16.91
CA ASP A 206 5.49 -9.09 16.93
C ASP A 206 5.14 -9.59 18.35
N ASP A 207 5.93 -9.25 19.36
CA ASP A 207 5.68 -9.62 20.77
C ASP A 207 4.55 -8.79 21.41
N SER A 208 3.84 -7.97 20.63
CA SER A 208 2.88 -7.01 21.16
C SER A 208 1.60 -7.62 21.73
N GLY A 209 1.41 -8.95 21.70
CA GLY A 209 0.17 -9.60 22.15
C GLY A 209 -1.06 -8.89 21.56
N SER A 210 -1.25 -9.05 20.24
CA SER A 210 -2.33 -8.53 19.35
C SER A 210 -3.52 -7.77 19.99
N PRO A 211 -4.03 -6.75 19.28
CA PRO A 211 -5.45 -6.81 18.96
C PRO A 211 -5.81 -6.71 17.46
N TYR A 212 -4.86 -6.87 16.53
CA TYR A 212 -5.18 -7.16 15.13
C TYR A 212 -5.07 -8.65 14.80
#